data_AF-A0A2J6IET2-F1
#
_entry.id   AF-A0A2J6IET2-F1
#
_cell.length_a   1.000
_cell.length_b   1.000
_cell.length_c   1.000
_cell.angle_alpha   90.00
_cell.angle_beta   90.00
_cell.angle_gamma   90.00
#
_symmetry.space_group_name_H-M   'P 1'
#
loop_
_entity.id
_entity.type
_entity.pdbx_description
1 polymer ?
#
loop_
_entity_poly.entity_id
_entity_poly.type
_entity_poly.pdbx_seq_one_letter_code
_entity_poly.pdbx_strand_id
1 'polypeptide(L)'
;MKYLFLTILASAILFLSCNNQNANRMDAKSKESKTQDSAQIINNEGQYSVQVDLEMTLSEVAKQNSISLNYLKSQLGIPASLKHDYQLKTISKNFKFTEDDIVRIINQYHSKSVGVKTN
;
A
#
# COMPACT_ATOMS: atom_id res chain seq x y z
N MET A 1 -42.39 44.55 -18.57
CA MET A 1 -41.05 44.32 -19.16
C MET A 1 -40.11 45.41 -18.66
N LYS A 2 -38.85 45.06 -18.33
CA LYS A 2 -37.89 45.72 -17.39
C LYS A 2 -37.99 45.06 -16.01
N TYR A 3 -36.98 44.39 -15.45
CA TYR A 3 -35.53 44.53 -15.59
C TYR A 3 -34.85 43.15 -15.63
N LEU A 4 -33.98 42.99 -16.62
CA LEU A 4 -32.94 41.96 -16.75
C LEU A 4 -31.63 42.56 -16.22
N PHE A 5 -30.66 41.68 -15.90
CA PHE A 5 -29.29 41.95 -15.42
C PHE A 5 -29.20 42.11 -13.88
N LEU A 6 -28.23 41.57 -13.13
CA LEU A 6 -26.93 40.98 -13.44
C LEU A 6 -26.45 40.27 -12.16
N THR A 7 -26.18 38.96 -12.16
CA THR A 7 -25.29 38.36 -11.15
C THR A 7 -24.31 37.43 -11.84
N ILE A 8 -23.23 38.06 -12.32
CA ILE A 8 -22.02 37.40 -12.80
C ILE A 8 -21.28 36.93 -11.54
N LEU A 9 -21.48 35.66 -11.16
CA LEU A 9 -20.70 35.05 -10.09
C LEU A 9 -19.40 34.50 -10.69
N ALA A 10 -18.32 35.09 -10.21
CA ALA A 10 -16.92 34.85 -10.51
C ALA A 10 -16.54 33.38 -10.70
N SER A 11 -15.83 33.11 -11.80
CA SER A 11 -14.76 32.11 -11.86
C SER A 11 -13.87 32.33 -13.10
N ALA A 12 -13.23 33.51 -13.14
CA ALA A 12 -11.83 33.52 -13.56
C ALA A 12 -11.05 32.98 -12.34
N ILE A 13 -10.19 31.98 -12.49
CA ILE A 13 -8.79 32.22 -12.85
C ILE A 13 -8.32 31.09 -13.78
N LEU A 14 -7.89 31.53 -14.95
CA LEU A 14 -7.16 30.77 -15.95
C LEU A 14 -5.78 30.35 -15.42
N PHE A 15 -5.40 29.15 -15.81
CA PHE A 15 -4.03 28.66 -15.87
C PHE A 15 -3.09 29.68 -16.53
N LEU A 16 -1.94 29.96 -15.91
CA LEU A 16 -0.66 30.37 -16.55
C LEU A 16 0.44 30.14 -15.49
N SER A 17 1.15 29.02 -15.53
CA SER A 17 2.41 28.74 -16.25
C SER A 17 3.67 28.96 -15.39
N CYS A 18 4.64 28.08 -15.62
CA CYS A 18 5.82 27.79 -14.82
C CYS A 18 6.78 28.98 -14.61
N ASN A 19 7.49 28.99 -13.47
CA ASN A 19 8.87 29.45 -13.46
C ASN A 19 9.74 28.65 -12.49
N ASN A 20 10.84 28.12 -13.01
CA ASN A 20 11.91 27.47 -12.28
C ASN A 20 12.86 28.56 -11.77
N GLN A 21 12.93 28.75 -10.45
CA GLN A 21 14.04 29.44 -9.82
C GLN A 21 14.52 28.67 -8.59
N ASN A 22 15.64 28.00 -8.84
CA ASN A 22 16.63 27.59 -7.87
C ASN A 22 16.88 28.71 -6.84
N ALA A 23 16.55 28.45 -5.57
CA ALA A 23 16.91 29.31 -4.45
C ALA A 23 17.33 28.43 -3.28
N ASN A 24 18.64 28.29 -3.11
CA ASN A 24 19.25 27.87 -1.85
C ASN A 24 18.74 28.76 -0.72
N ARG A 25 18.07 28.17 0.29
CA ARG A 25 18.17 28.66 1.67
C ARG A 25 17.82 27.56 2.66
N MET A 26 18.80 27.28 3.54
CA MET A 26 18.73 26.38 4.68
C MET A 26 17.79 26.90 5.79
N ASP A 27 17.34 25.93 6.58
CA ASP A 27 16.87 25.99 7.97
C ASP A 27 15.48 26.66 8.23
N ALA A 28 14.55 26.10 9.00
CA ALA A 28 14.58 25.02 9.98
C ALA A 28 13.17 24.44 10.23
N LYS A 29 13.16 23.22 10.79
CA LYS A 29 12.20 22.73 11.81
C LYS A 29 10.88 22.09 11.33
N SER A 30 10.99 20.78 11.16
CA SER A 30 10.14 19.72 11.73
C SER A 30 8.62 19.88 11.63
N LYS A 31 8.02 19.09 10.73
CA LYS A 31 6.93 18.15 11.10
C LYS A 31 7.09 16.84 10.32
N GLU A 32 7.71 15.91 11.02
CA GLU A 32 7.51 14.45 11.00
C GLU A 32 6.27 13.98 10.22
N SER A 33 6.49 13.35 9.08
CA SER A 33 5.50 12.47 8.43
C SER A 33 6.16 11.11 8.25
N LYS A 34 5.96 10.30 9.29
CA LYS A 34 6.04 8.84 9.38
C LYS A 34 6.81 8.15 8.26
N THR A 35 8.03 7.76 8.63
CA THR A 35 8.72 6.55 8.19
C THR A 35 7.75 5.51 7.64
N GLN A 36 7.80 5.32 6.33
CA GLN A 36 7.27 4.15 5.65
C GLN A 36 8.20 3.00 6.03
N ASP A 37 8.00 2.45 7.22
CA ASP A 37 8.72 1.30 7.76
C ASP A 37 8.20 0.06 7.04
N SER A 38 8.55 -0.03 5.75
CA SER A 38 8.41 -1.27 5.00
C SER A 38 9.39 -2.22 5.66
N ALA A 39 8.90 -3.22 6.38
CA ALA A 39 9.74 -4.21 7.04
C ALA A 39 10.57 -4.98 5.98
N GLN A 40 11.73 -4.43 5.60
CA GLN A 40 12.72 -5.09 4.77
C GLN A 40 13.49 -6.05 5.67
N ILE A 41 12.95 -7.25 5.85
CA ILE A 41 13.70 -8.35 6.45
C ILE A 41 14.65 -8.89 5.38
N ILE A 42 15.89 -8.40 5.35
CA ILE A 42 16.96 -8.86 4.44
C ILE A 42 17.71 -10.05 5.08
N ASN A 43 17.37 -11.30 4.73
CA ASN A 43 18.09 -12.53 5.13
C ASN A 43 18.86 -13.19 3.95
N ASN A 44 20.19 -13.15 3.96
CA ASN A 44 21.16 -13.54 2.92
C ASN A 44 21.06 -14.89 2.12
N GLU A 45 19.90 -15.36 1.64
CA GLU A 45 19.78 -16.70 0.98
C GLU A 45 18.90 -16.79 -0.29
N GLY A 46 18.63 -15.69 -1.00
CA GLY A 46 17.74 -15.70 -2.18
C GLY A 46 16.42 -14.98 -1.91
N GLN A 47 16.58 -13.70 -1.58
CA GLN A 47 15.59 -12.88 -0.88
C GLN A 47 14.48 -12.36 -1.77
N TYR A 48 13.26 -12.87 -1.57
CA TYR A 48 12.06 -12.17 -1.98
C TYR A 48 11.87 -11.00 -1.00
N SER A 49 12.04 -9.76 -1.47
CA SER A 49 11.65 -8.59 -0.68
C SER A 49 10.12 -8.57 -0.61
N VAL A 50 9.58 -9.03 0.51
CA VAL A 50 8.13 -9.04 0.71
C VAL A 50 7.66 -7.64 1.10
N GLN A 51 6.69 -7.15 0.34
CA GLN A 51 6.13 -5.81 0.46
C GLN A 51 4.76 -5.93 1.11
N VAL A 52 4.66 -5.48 2.36
CA VAL A 52 3.41 -5.44 3.11
C VAL A 52 3.28 -4.06 3.74
N ASP A 53 2.09 -3.50 3.65
CA ASP A 53 1.67 -2.29 4.36
C ASP A 53 0.23 -2.51 4.83
N LEU A 54 -0.07 -2.22 6.10
CA LEU A 54 -1.40 -2.40 6.68
C LEU A 54 -2.48 -1.53 6.02
N GLU A 55 -2.10 -0.47 5.31
CA GLU A 55 -3.00 0.36 4.51
C GLU A 55 -3.36 -0.26 3.15
N MET A 56 -2.62 -1.27 2.68
CA MET A 56 -2.95 -2.02 1.47
C MET A 56 -4.10 -2.99 1.70
N THR A 57 -4.74 -3.41 0.61
CA THR A 57 -5.69 -4.51 0.61
C THR A 57 -5.00 -5.88 0.47
N LEU A 58 -5.74 -6.95 0.77
CA LEU A 58 -5.26 -8.31 0.53
C LEU A 58 -4.91 -8.57 -0.93
N SER A 59 -5.71 -8.03 -1.87
CA SER A 59 -5.46 -8.23 -3.29
C SER A 59 -4.20 -7.51 -3.76
N GLU A 60 -3.94 -6.31 -3.25
CA GLU A 60 -2.73 -5.53 -3.53
C GLU A 60 -1.49 -6.25 -3.03
N VAL A 61 -1.51 -6.74 -1.78
CA VAL A 61 -0.41 -7.52 -1.21
C VAL A 61 -0.16 -8.81 -2.00
N ALA A 62 -1.22 -9.53 -2.36
CA ALA A 62 -1.09 -10.73 -3.17
C ALA A 62 -0.45 -10.43 -4.54
N LYS A 63 -0.87 -9.34 -5.19
CA LYS A 63 -0.35 -8.90 -6.49
C LYS A 63 1.12 -8.45 -6.41
N GLN A 64 1.46 -7.62 -5.43
CA GLN A 64 2.83 -7.10 -5.27
C GLN A 64 3.84 -8.21 -4.97
N ASN A 65 3.42 -9.22 -4.20
CA ASN A 65 4.29 -10.33 -3.81
C ASN A 65 4.19 -11.54 -4.77
N SER A 66 3.46 -11.41 -5.88
CA SER A 66 3.29 -12.48 -6.88
C SER A 66 2.80 -13.81 -6.27
N ILE A 67 1.83 -13.74 -5.35
CA ILE A 67 1.20 -14.92 -4.74
C ILE A 67 -0.29 -14.99 -5.05
N SER A 68 -0.87 -16.18 -4.98
CA SER A 68 -2.32 -16.34 -5.17
C SER A 68 -3.11 -15.71 -4.01
N LEU A 69 -4.06 -14.83 -4.34
CA LEU A 69 -4.97 -14.25 -3.35
C LEU A 69 -5.76 -15.34 -2.59
N ASN A 70 -6.18 -16.40 -3.28
CA ASN A 70 -6.91 -17.50 -2.65
C ASN A 70 -6.02 -18.27 -1.68
N TYR A 71 -4.73 -18.46 -2.02
CA TYR A 71 -3.77 -19.04 -1.10
C TYR A 71 -3.60 -18.17 0.14
N LEU A 72 -3.36 -16.86 -0.03
CA LEU A 72 -3.21 -15.92 1.07
C LEU A 72 -4.44 -15.91 2.00
N LYS A 73 -5.65 -15.84 1.42
CA LYS A 73 -6.90 -15.94 2.15
C LYS A 73 -7.00 -17.24 2.94
N SER A 74 -6.69 -18.38 2.32
CA SER A 74 -6.73 -19.69 2.98
C SER A 74 -5.77 -19.78 4.17
N GLN A 75 -4.55 -19.25 4.04
CA GLN A 75 -3.56 -19.28 5.12
C GLN A 75 -3.93 -18.36 6.28
N LEU A 76 -4.65 -17.26 6.01
CA LEU A 76 -5.14 -16.32 7.02
C LEU A 76 -6.53 -16.70 7.59
N GLY A 77 -7.10 -17.84 7.18
CA GLY A 77 -8.43 -18.27 7.64
C GLY A 77 -9.60 -17.43 7.11
N ILE A 78 -9.38 -16.70 6.00
CA ILE A 78 -10.37 -15.82 5.39
C ILE A 78 -11.18 -16.61 4.36
N PRO A 79 -12.53 -16.62 4.44
CA PRO A 79 -13.37 -17.30 3.46
C PRO A 79 -13.14 -16.77 2.03
N ALA A 80 -13.02 -17.67 1.06
CA ALA A 80 -12.91 -17.30 -0.36
C ALA A 80 -14.15 -16.52 -0.86
N SER A 81 -15.30 -16.73 -0.21
CA SER A 81 -16.56 -16.03 -0.48
C SER A 81 -16.55 -14.55 -0.07
N LEU A 82 -15.56 -14.10 0.72
CA LEU A 82 -15.40 -12.69 1.05
C LEU A 82 -14.97 -11.92 -0.20
N LYS A 83 -15.95 -11.29 -0.86
CA LYS A 83 -15.78 -10.59 -2.15
C LYS A 83 -15.18 -9.20 -2.00
N HIS A 84 -15.43 -8.54 -0.87
CA HIS A 84 -14.94 -7.18 -0.64
C HIS A 84 -13.46 -7.19 -0.29
N ASP A 85 -12.74 -6.30 -0.96
CA ASP A 85 -11.30 -6.12 -0.79
C ASP A 85 -11.07 -5.05 0.29
N TYR A 86 -10.97 -5.52 1.53
CA TYR A 86 -10.75 -4.66 2.68
C TYR A 86 -9.27 -4.40 2.90
N GLN A 87 -8.95 -3.22 3.44
CA GLN A 87 -7.61 -2.93 3.95
C GLN A 87 -7.20 -3.92 5.03
N LEU A 88 -5.93 -4.32 5.03
CA LEU A 88 -5.35 -5.27 5.97
C LEU A 88 -5.62 -4.86 7.42
N LYS A 89 -5.47 -3.58 7.76
CA LYS A 89 -5.75 -3.05 9.11
C LYS A 89 -7.17 -3.32 9.63
N THR A 90 -8.14 -3.44 8.72
CA THR A 90 -9.55 -3.66 9.06
C THR A 90 -9.81 -5.14 9.31
N ILE A 91 -9.32 -5.99 8.42
CA ILE A 91 -9.57 -7.43 8.50
C ILE A 91 -8.63 -8.16 9.47
N SER A 92 -7.44 -7.65 9.73
CA SER A 92 -6.49 -8.22 10.69
C SER A 92 -7.10 -8.38 12.08
N LYS A 93 -7.96 -7.43 12.49
CA LYS A 93 -8.69 -7.48 13.77
C LYS A 93 -9.74 -8.59 13.79
N ASN A 94 -10.46 -8.78 12.68
CA ASN A 94 -11.54 -9.76 12.58
C ASN A 94 -11.01 -11.20 12.50
N PHE A 95 -9.91 -11.39 11.75
CA PHE A 95 -9.31 -12.69 11.50
C PHE A 95 -8.08 -12.98 12.37
N LYS A 96 -7.71 -12.04 13.25
CA LYS A 96 -6.65 -12.17 14.27
C LYS A 96 -5.28 -12.55 13.70
N PHE A 97 -4.84 -11.86 12.65
CA PHE A 97 -3.50 -12.00 12.09
C PHE A 97 -2.70 -10.70 12.20
N THR A 98 -1.38 -10.78 12.12
CA THR A 98 -0.46 -9.63 12.10
C THR A 98 0.23 -9.47 10.74
N GLU A 99 0.99 -8.40 10.58
CA GLU A 99 1.86 -8.21 9.42
C GLU A 99 2.91 -9.33 9.29
N ASP A 100 3.52 -9.73 10.41
CA ASP A 100 4.49 -10.84 10.46
C ASP A 100 3.91 -12.16 9.96
N ASP A 101 2.62 -12.41 10.22
CA ASP A 101 1.94 -13.60 9.70
C ASP A 101 1.89 -13.59 8.17
N ILE A 102 1.60 -12.43 7.57
CA ILE A 102 1.55 -12.25 6.11
C ILE A 102 2.94 -12.43 5.52
N VAL A 103 3.96 -11.80 6.12
CA VAL A 103 5.36 -11.93 5.69
C VAL A 103 5.80 -13.39 5.72
N ARG A 104 5.51 -14.10 6.82
CA ARG A 104 5.81 -15.53 6.96
C ARG A 104 5.13 -16.38 5.89
N ILE A 105 3.85 -16.12 5.60
CA ILE A 105 3.08 -16.87 4.59
C ILE A 105 3.67 -16.66 3.18
N ILE A 106 4.01 -15.42 2.82
CA ILE A 106 4.61 -15.08 1.52
C ILE A 106 5.97 -15.76 1.37
N ASN A 107 6.82 -15.69 2.40
CA ASN A 107 8.12 -16.37 2.39
C ASN A 107 7.95 -17.89 2.21
N GLN A 108 7.04 -18.52 2.97
CA GLN A 108 6.77 -19.95 2.84
C GLN A 108 6.28 -20.35 1.44
N TYR A 109 5.46 -19.51 0.80
CA TYR A 109 4.97 -19.75 -0.56
C TYR A 109 6.12 -19.82 -1.57
N HIS A 110 7.04 -18.86 -1.51
CA HIS A 110 8.17 -18.78 -2.42
C HIS A 110 9.25 -19.83 -2.11
N SER A 111 9.53 -20.12 -0.84
CA SER A 111 10.46 -21.20 -0.46
C SER A 111 10.01 -22.57 -0.95
N LYS A 112 8.69 -22.85 -0.93
CA LYS A 112 8.13 -24.10 -1.49
C LYS A 112 8.25 -24.15 -3.02
N SER A 113 8.13 -23.01 -3.68
CA SER A 113 8.17 -22.90 -5.14
C SER A 113 9.59 -23.05 -5.71
N VAL A 114 10.62 -22.69 -4.94
CA VAL A 114 12.03 -22.77 -5.35
C VAL A 114 12.61 -24.19 -5.16
N GLY A 115 11.89 -25.10 -4.52
CA GLY A 115 12.35 -26.48 -4.37
C GLY A 115 13.71 -26.54 -3.67
N VAL A 116 13.83 -25.91 -2.50
CA VAL A 116 14.96 -26.14 -1.60
C VAL A 116 14.90 -27.60 -1.17
N LYS A 117 15.51 -28.48 -1.98
CA LYS A 117 15.87 -29.84 -1.58
C LYS A 117 16.90 -29.68 -0.47
N THR A 118 16.44 -29.77 0.77
CA THR A 118 17.33 -30.05 1.89
C THR A 118 17.96 -31.41 1.61
N ASN A 119 19.27 -31.39 1.38
CA ASN A 119 20.11 -32.59 1.23
C ASN A 119 20.29 -33.26 2.59
#